data_AF-A0A2V9BMV9-F1
#
_entry.id   AF-A0A2V9BMV9-F1
#
_cell.length_a   1.000
_cell.length_b   1.000
_cell.length_c   1.000
_cell.angle_alpha   90.00
_cell.angle_beta   90.00
_cell.angle_gamma   90.00
#
_symmetry.space_group_name_H-M   'P 1'
#
loop_
_entity.id
_entity.type
_entity.pdbx_description
1 polymer ?
#
loop_
_entity_poly.entity_id
_entity_poly.type
_entity_poly.pdbx_seq_one_letter_code
_entity_poly.pdbx_strand_id
1 'polypeptide(L)'
;MNKHAYLRAYLAGIAVPTAVLLVVMTAYTVFRYVYNYPVPVERFIVFPMAVVPNAWGLWNVLFVAWRRRVPLSLGLHGALLPVLLGPLGLVASALLNFSIPVFAAHAFPVLAPVALIVYYFAWKYFVGFLNRVLDLA
;
A
#
# COMPACT_ATOMS: atom_id res chain seq x y z
N MET A 1 10.48 -26.82 -3.36
CA MET A 1 9.12 -26.63 -3.91
C MET A 1 8.37 -25.67 -3.02
N ASN A 2 8.00 -24.50 -3.52
CA ASN A 2 7.51 -23.39 -2.71
C ASN A 2 6.03 -23.61 -2.34
N LYS A 3 5.78 -24.32 -1.23
CA LYS A 3 4.46 -24.79 -0.78
C LYS A 3 3.43 -23.65 -0.62
N HIS A 4 3.88 -22.41 -0.48
CA HIS A 4 3.04 -21.25 -0.16
C HIS A 4 3.29 -20.04 -1.08
N ALA A 5 3.46 -20.27 -2.39
CA ALA A 5 3.75 -19.20 -3.36
C ALA A 5 2.71 -18.06 -3.36
N TYR A 6 1.42 -18.36 -3.21
CA TYR A 6 0.35 -17.36 -3.16
C TYR A 6 0.34 -16.56 -1.86
N LEU A 7 0.52 -17.23 -0.71
CA LEU A 7 0.60 -16.57 0.58
C LEU A 7 1.80 -15.61 0.62
N ARG A 8 2.95 -16.04 0.10
CA ARG A 8 4.14 -15.18 0.01
C ARG A 8 3.91 -13.96 -0.89
N ALA A 9 3.21 -14.13 -2.01
CA ALA A 9 2.87 -13.04 -2.91
C ALA A 9 1.92 -12.03 -2.25
N TYR A 10 0.93 -12.54 -1.51
CA TYR A 10 0.00 -11.71 -0.75
C TYR A 10 0.69 -10.95 0.39
N LEU A 11 1.50 -11.63 1.21
CA LEU A 11 2.27 -11.03 2.31
C LEU A 11 3.23 -9.95 1.82
N ALA A 12 3.83 -10.13 0.64
CA ALA A 12 4.66 -9.11 0.03
C ALA A 12 3.91 -7.81 -0.32
N GLY A 13 2.58 -7.86 -0.50
CA GLY A 13 1.78 -6.67 -0.76
C GLY A 13 1.24 -5.99 0.50
N ILE A 14 0.96 -6.76 1.57
CA ILE A 14 0.19 -6.26 2.73
C ILE A 14 1.01 -6.05 4.01
N ALA A 15 2.12 -6.77 4.21
CA ALA A 15 2.79 -6.83 5.52
C ALA A 15 3.32 -5.47 6.02
N VAL A 16 4.04 -4.73 5.16
CA VAL A 16 4.56 -3.40 5.52
C VAL A 16 3.42 -2.39 5.73
N PRO A 17 2.45 -2.26 4.81
CA PRO A 17 1.35 -1.33 5.02
C PRO A 17 0.52 -1.63 6.28
N THR A 18 0.29 -2.89 6.65
CA THR A 18 -0.41 -3.22 7.90
C THR A 18 0.36 -2.75 9.12
N ALA A 19 1.68 -2.96 9.17
CA ALA A 19 2.51 -2.47 10.27
C ALA A 19 2.50 -0.93 10.35
N VAL A 20 2.59 -0.25 9.21
CA VAL A 20 2.55 1.21 9.14
C VAL A 20 1.17 1.74 9.52
N LEU A 21 0.09 1.06 9.12
CA LEU A 21 -1.28 1.42 9.49
C LEU A 21 -1.48 1.40 11.01
N LEU A 22 -0.93 0.42 11.71
CA LEU A 22 -0.99 0.38 13.18
C LEU A 22 -0.37 1.65 13.80
N VAL A 23 0.85 2.01 13.35
CA VAL A 23 1.54 3.22 13.85
C VAL A 23 0.75 4.49 13.54
N VAL A 24 0.22 4.61 12.30
CA VAL A 24 -0.62 5.74 11.90
C VAL A 24 -1.91 5.79 12.75
N MET A 25 -2.53 4.66 13.03
CA MET A 25 -3.77 4.60 13.82
C MET A 25 -3.49 5.05 15.24
N THR A 26 -2.40 4.58 15.85
CA THR A 26 -1.99 5.03 17.18
C THR A 26 -1.75 6.54 17.21
N ALA A 27 -1.00 7.07 16.24
CA ALA A 27 -0.77 8.52 16.14
C ALA A 27 -2.08 9.29 15.99
N TYR A 28 -2.99 8.82 15.12
CA TYR A 28 -4.31 9.42 14.94
C TYR A 28 -5.12 9.43 16.24
N THR A 29 -5.21 8.30 16.95
CA THR A 29 -5.94 8.21 18.22
C THR A 29 -5.38 9.21 19.24
N VAL A 30 -4.06 9.33 19.34
CA VAL A 30 -3.42 10.31 20.23
C VAL A 30 -3.76 11.74 19.81
N PHE A 31 -3.57 12.11 18.53
CA PHE A 31 -3.87 13.46 18.05
C PHE A 31 -5.35 13.84 18.19
N ARG A 32 -6.25 12.90 17.95
CA ARG A 32 -7.69 13.12 17.98
C ARG A 32 -8.23 13.21 19.40
N TYR A 33 -7.88 12.26 20.26
CA TYR A 33 -8.50 12.14 21.58
C TYR A 33 -7.70 12.81 22.70
N VAL A 34 -6.37 12.93 22.57
CA VAL A 34 -5.53 13.61 23.57
C VAL A 34 -5.37 15.09 23.22
N TYR A 35 -5.05 15.38 21.96
CA TYR A 35 -4.74 16.76 21.52
C TYR A 35 -5.91 17.49 20.85
N ASN A 36 -7.07 16.84 20.67
CA ASN A 36 -8.27 17.42 20.05
C ASN A 36 -8.03 18.05 18.66
N TYR A 37 -7.04 17.54 17.91
CA TYR A 37 -6.65 18.14 16.64
C TYR A 37 -7.69 17.82 15.54
N PRO A 38 -8.22 18.81 14.80
CA PRO A 38 -9.34 18.64 13.88
C PRO A 38 -8.90 18.21 12.46
N VAL A 39 -7.97 17.25 12.35
CA VAL A 39 -7.56 16.73 11.04
C VAL A 39 -8.37 15.47 10.69
N PRO A 40 -9.02 15.41 9.52
CA PRO A 40 -9.74 14.22 9.08
C PRO A 40 -8.75 13.16 8.54
N VAL A 41 -7.95 12.59 9.43
CA VAL A 41 -6.93 11.58 9.07
C VAL A 41 -7.58 10.31 8.49
N GLU A 42 -8.82 9.98 8.87
CA GLU A 42 -9.57 8.82 8.34
C GLU A 42 -9.63 8.85 6.81
N ARG A 43 -9.78 10.07 6.29
CA ARG A 43 -9.95 10.37 4.87
C ARG A 43 -8.62 10.30 4.12
N PHE A 44 -7.54 10.83 4.70
CA PHE A 44 -6.26 10.98 3.99
C PHE A 44 -5.34 9.77 4.05
N ILE A 45 -5.41 9.01 5.14
CA ILE A 45 -4.40 7.96 5.37
C ILE A 45 -5.07 6.60 5.52
N VAL A 46 -6.17 6.53 6.27
CA VAL A 46 -6.77 5.23 6.64
C VAL A 46 -7.42 4.56 5.44
N PHE A 47 -8.22 5.29 4.68
CA PHE A 47 -8.88 4.73 3.51
C PHE A 47 -7.88 4.28 2.42
N PRO A 48 -6.91 5.11 1.98
CA PRO A 48 -5.89 4.65 1.02
C PRO A 48 -5.07 3.48 1.55
N MET A 49 -4.66 3.50 2.83
CA MET A 49 -3.85 2.43 3.41
C MET A 49 -4.64 1.14 3.73
N ALA A 50 -5.97 1.18 3.78
CA ALA A 50 -6.77 -0.04 3.86
C ALA A 50 -6.97 -0.66 2.49
N VAL A 51 -7.25 0.15 1.46
CA VAL A 51 -7.64 -0.33 0.13
C VAL A 51 -6.41 -0.70 -0.72
N VAL A 52 -5.42 0.20 -0.80
CA VAL A 52 -4.28 0.06 -1.72
C VAL A 52 -3.42 -1.18 -1.40
N PRO A 53 -3.07 -1.47 -0.14
CA PRO A 53 -2.26 -2.65 0.19
C PRO A 53 -2.96 -3.98 -0.07
N ASN A 54 -4.27 -4.04 0.19
CA ASN A 54 -5.07 -5.23 -0.10
C ASN A 54 -5.18 -5.46 -1.61
N ALA A 55 -5.39 -4.38 -2.38
CA ALA A 55 -5.35 -4.44 -3.84
C ALA A 55 -3.98 -4.90 -4.34
N TRP A 56 -2.88 -4.39 -3.77
CA TRP A 56 -1.51 -4.83 -4.10
C TRP A 56 -1.25 -6.29 -3.75
N GLY A 57 -1.67 -6.75 -2.57
CA GLY A 57 -1.56 -8.16 -2.16
C GLY A 57 -2.31 -9.08 -3.11
N LEU A 58 -3.55 -8.73 -3.48
CA LEU A 58 -4.35 -9.49 -4.44
C LEU A 58 -3.71 -9.46 -5.84
N TRP A 59 -3.22 -8.31 -6.28
CA TRP A 59 -2.56 -8.14 -7.58
C TRP A 59 -1.31 -9.02 -7.70
N ASN A 60 -0.55 -9.20 -6.61
CA ASN A 60 0.58 -10.11 -6.56
C ASN A 60 0.16 -11.59 -6.62
N VAL A 61 -0.95 -11.96 -5.99
CA VAL A 61 -1.52 -13.32 -6.09
C VAL A 61 -1.95 -13.61 -7.53
N LEU A 62 -2.64 -12.67 -8.17
CA LEU A 62 -3.04 -12.75 -9.58
C LEU A 62 -1.84 -12.87 -10.50
N PHE A 63 -0.75 -12.12 -10.24
CA PHE A 63 0.50 -12.28 -10.98
C PHE A 63 1.02 -13.71 -10.92
N VAL A 64 1.12 -14.29 -9.73
CA VAL A 64 1.65 -15.65 -9.56
C VAL A 64 0.76 -16.69 -10.25
N ALA A 65 -0.56 -16.49 -10.23
CA ALA A 65 -1.51 -17.35 -10.94
C ALA A 65 -1.37 -17.23 -12.47
N TRP A 66 -1.25 -16.01 -12.98
CA TRP A 66 -1.19 -15.71 -14.41
C TRP A 66 0.18 -16.01 -15.02
N ARG A 67 1.28 -15.81 -14.29
CA ARG A 67 2.66 -15.93 -14.80
C ARG A 67 2.98 -17.30 -15.40
N ARG A 68 2.25 -18.34 -14.99
CA ARG A 68 2.35 -19.68 -15.60
C ARG A 68 1.88 -19.72 -17.07
N ARG A 69 1.02 -18.80 -17.48
CA ARG A 69 0.44 -18.70 -18.83
C ARG A 69 1.00 -17.55 -19.67
N VAL A 70 1.46 -16.46 -19.04
CA VAL A 70 2.07 -15.32 -19.76
C VAL A 70 3.32 -14.84 -19.01
N PRO A 71 4.49 -14.78 -19.67
CA PRO A 71 5.73 -14.31 -19.06
C PRO A 71 5.77 -12.76 -19.00
N LEU A 72 4.82 -12.16 -18.28
CA LEU A 72 4.84 -10.72 -17.99
C LEU A 72 6.00 -10.39 -17.04
N SER A 73 6.72 -9.30 -17.33
CA SER A 73 7.75 -8.81 -16.43
C SER A 73 7.12 -8.28 -15.15
N LEU A 74 7.78 -8.52 -14.02
CA LEU A 74 7.31 -8.06 -12.71
C LEU A 74 7.14 -6.52 -12.67
N GLY A 75 8.00 -5.80 -13.41
CA GLY A 75 7.95 -4.34 -13.53
C GLY A 75 6.72 -3.84 -14.28
N LEU A 76 6.37 -4.45 -15.42
CA LEU A 76 5.15 -4.10 -16.16
C LEU A 76 3.90 -4.40 -15.35
N HIS A 77 3.86 -5.56 -14.68
CA HIS A 77 2.76 -5.93 -13.81
C HIS A 77 2.59 -4.93 -12.66
N GLY A 78 3.69 -4.55 -12.00
CA GLY A 78 3.66 -3.57 -10.92
C GLY A 78 3.25 -2.16 -11.38
N ALA A 79 3.63 -1.75 -12.59
CA ALA A 79 3.28 -0.44 -13.14
C ALA A 79 1.81 -0.32 -13.56
N LEU A 80 1.17 -1.43 -13.95
CA LEU A 80 -0.25 -1.45 -14.34
C LEU A 80 -1.18 -1.10 -13.17
N LEU A 81 -0.84 -1.49 -11.94
CA LEU A 81 -1.74 -1.30 -10.80
C LEU A 81 -1.93 0.19 -10.45
N PRO A 82 -0.90 1.04 -10.32
CA PRO A 82 -1.08 2.48 -10.17
C PRO A 82 -1.83 3.14 -11.34
N VAL A 83 -1.61 2.66 -12.57
CA VAL A 83 -2.30 3.17 -13.78
C VAL A 83 -3.79 2.84 -13.75
N LEU A 84 -4.19 1.72 -13.13
CA LEU A 84 -5.59 1.36 -12.93
C LEU A 84 -6.19 2.07 -11.69
N LEU A 85 -5.47 2.06 -10.57
CA LEU A 85 -5.94 2.62 -9.30
C LEU A 85 -6.03 4.15 -9.32
N GLY A 86 -5.15 4.85 -10.04
CA GLY A 86 -5.17 6.32 -10.12
C GLY A 86 -6.48 6.87 -10.69
N PRO A 87 -6.87 6.48 -11.93
CA PRO A 87 -8.15 6.86 -12.52
C PRO A 87 -9.36 6.38 -11.71
N LEU A 88 -9.33 5.14 -11.20
CA LEU A 88 -10.41 4.62 -10.35
C LEU A 88 -10.56 5.43 -9.06
N GLY A 89 -9.45 5.85 -8.45
CA GLY A 89 -9.44 6.73 -7.29
C GLY A 89 -10.02 8.11 -7.60
N LEU A 90 -9.71 8.67 -8.76
CA LEU A 90 -10.29 9.95 -9.20
C LEU A 90 -11.81 9.84 -9.41
N VAL A 91 -12.26 8.80 -10.12
CA VAL A 91 -13.71 8.56 -10.34
C VAL A 91 -14.42 8.33 -9.02
N ALA A 92 -13.87 7.50 -8.13
CA ALA A 92 -14.44 7.25 -6.80
C ALA A 92 -14.49 8.54 -5.98
N SER A 93 -13.44 9.37 -6.01
CA SER A 93 -13.41 10.64 -5.28
C SER A 93 -14.47 11.62 -5.80
N ALA A 94 -14.69 11.67 -7.12
CA ALA A 94 -15.73 12.48 -7.73
C ALA A 94 -17.14 12.00 -7.35
N LEU A 95 -17.39 10.69 -7.41
CA LEU A 95 -18.69 10.10 -7.04
C LEU A 95 -19.01 10.26 -5.55
N LEU A 96 -17.98 10.24 -4.70
CA LEU A 96 -18.13 10.34 -3.23
C LEU A 96 -18.00 11.78 -2.71
N ASN A 97 -17.92 12.79 -3.60
CA ASN A 97 -17.70 14.21 -3.25
C ASN A 97 -16.52 14.42 -2.29
N PHE A 98 -15.43 13.70 -2.54
CA PHE A 98 -14.25 13.70 -1.70
C PHE A 98 -13.24 14.72 -2.21
N SER A 99 -13.07 15.84 -1.50
CA SER A 99 -12.11 16.89 -1.88
C SER A 99 -10.68 16.53 -1.50
N ILE A 100 -9.76 16.66 -2.46
CA ILE A 100 -8.31 16.53 -2.22
C ILE A 100 -7.79 17.91 -1.78
N PRO A 101 -7.22 18.07 -0.57
CA PRO A 101 -6.70 19.34 -0.09
C PRO A 101 -5.54 19.84 -0.95
N VAL A 102 -5.52 21.15 -1.20
CA VAL A 102 -4.46 21.84 -1.93
C VAL A 102 -3.07 21.63 -1.30
N PHE A 103 -3.00 21.52 0.03
CA PHE A 103 -1.74 21.20 0.73
C PHE A 103 -1.14 19.86 0.28
N ALA A 104 -1.98 18.85 0.01
CA ALA A 104 -1.51 17.57 -0.49
C ALA A 104 -0.84 17.74 -1.86
N ALA A 105 -1.36 18.60 -2.74
CA ALA A 105 -0.77 18.86 -4.06
C ALA A 105 0.64 19.49 -3.99
N HIS A 106 0.91 20.33 -2.98
CA HIS A 106 2.24 20.95 -2.79
C HIS A 106 3.23 20.07 -2.04
N ALA A 107 2.75 19.25 -1.10
CA ALA A 107 3.61 18.39 -0.31
C ALA A 107 3.97 17.08 -1.05
N PHE A 108 3.09 16.60 -1.94
CA PHE A 108 3.25 15.33 -2.66
C PHE A 108 4.53 15.23 -3.48
N PRO A 109 4.98 16.23 -4.28
CA PRO A 109 6.19 16.13 -5.10
C PRO A 109 7.47 15.86 -4.29
N VAL A 110 7.52 16.32 -3.04
CA VAL A 110 8.68 16.16 -2.15
C VAL A 110 8.52 14.94 -1.24
N LEU A 111 7.34 14.77 -0.63
CA LEU A 111 7.08 13.67 0.30
C LEU A 111 6.97 12.32 -0.41
N ALA A 112 6.41 12.26 -1.62
CA ALA A 112 6.22 11.00 -2.35
C ALA A 112 7.54 10.27 -2.65
N PRO A 113 8.59 10.90 -3.23
CA PRO A 113 9.85 10.21 -3.49
C PRO A 113 10.53 9.75 -2.20
N VAL A 114 10.53 10.57 -1.15
CA VAL A 114 11.09 10.19 0.16
C VAL A 114 10.33 9.00 0.75
N ALA A 115 8.99 9.06 0.76
CA ALA A 115 8.14 7.99 1.25
C ALA A 115 8.33 6.70 0.44
N LEU A 116 8.52 6.79 -0.88
CA LEU A 116 8.81 5.63 -1.74
C LEU A 116 10.16 4.99 -1.42
N ILE A 117 11.20 5.79 -1.16
CA ILE A 117 12.52 5.27 -0.76
C ILE A 117 12.43 4.54 0.58
N VAL A 118 11.80 5.18 1.58
CA VAL A 118 11.59 4.58 2.91
C VAL A 118 10.76 3.31 2.80
N TYR A 119 9.67 3.35 2.04
CA TYR A 119 8.82 2.19 1.77
C TYR A 119 9.59 1.06 1.11
N TYR A 120 10.42 1.35 0.10
CA TYR A 120 11.23 0.34 -0.60
C TYR A 120 12.19 -0.37 0.35
N PHE A 121 12.89 0.38 1.21
CA PHE A 121 13.79 -0.21 2.20
C PHE A 121 13.03 -1.01 3.26
N ALA A 122 11.94 -0.45 3.80
CA ALA A 122 11.09 -1.14 4.76
C ALA A 122 10.58 -2.46 4.16
N TRP A 123 10.07 -2.44 2.94
CA TRP A 123 9.63 -3.62 2.20
C TRP A 123 10.74 -4.64 2.02
N LYS A 124 11.89 -4.22 1.48
CA LYS A 124 13.01 -5.12 1.16
C LYS A 124 13.51 -5.87 2.40
N TYR A 125 13.67 -5.18 3.52
CA TYR A 125 14.23 -5.78 4.73
C TYR A 125 13.17 -6.48 5.59
N PHE A 126 11.99 -5.89 5.77
CA PHE A 126 10.93 -6.44 6.61
C PHE A 126 10.29 -7.67 5.98
N VAL A 127 9.90 -7.61 4.70
CA VAL A 127 9.31 -8.76 4.01
C VAL A 127 10.35 -9.86 3.83
N GLY A 128 11.61 -9.50 3.55
CA GLY A 128 12.72 -10.45 3.51
C GLY A 128 12.94 -11.17 4.85
N PHE A 129 12.83 -10.44 5.96
CA PHE A 129 12.90 -11.01 7.31
C PHE A 129 11.71 -11.94 7.59
N LEU A 130 10.46 -11.49 7.35
CA LEU A 130 9.27 -12.30 7.58
C LEU A 130 9.28 -13.59 6.75
N ASN A 131 9.71 -13.52 5.50
CA ASN A 131 9.82 -14.71 4.65
C ASN A 131 10.85 -15.71 5.18
N ARG A 132 11.94 -15.27 5.82
CA ARG A 132 12.90 -16.17 6.49
C ARG A 132 12.31 -16.78 7.76
N VAL A 133 11.61 -16.00 8.57
CA VAL A 133 10.97 -16.48 9.81
C VAL A 133 9.87 -17.50 9.54
N LEU A 134 9.15 -17.34 8.42
CA LEU A 134 8.04 -18.21 8.02
C LEU A 134 8.49 -19.38 7.11
N ASP A 135 9.79 -19.60 6.92
CA ASP A 135 10.36 -20.61 6.01
C ASP A 135 9.77 -20.56 4.57
N LEU A 136 9.51 -19.33 4.08
CA LEU A 136 8.97 -19.04 2.74
C LEU A 136 10.07 -18.68 1.72
N ALA A 137 11.33 -18.57 2.18
CA ALA A 137 12.51 -18.14 1.42
C ALA A 137 13.38 -19.33 1.00
#